data_AF-A0A6A4Q7N0-F1
#
_entry.id   AF-A0A6A4Q7N0-F1
#
_cell.length_a   1.000
_cell.length_b   1.000
_cell.length_c   1.000
_cell.angle_alpha   90.00
_cell.angle_beta   90.00
_cell.angle_gamma   90.00
#
_symmetry.space_group_name_H-M   'P 1'
#
loop_
_entity.id
_entity.type
_entity.pdbx_description
1 polymer ?
#
loop_
_entity_poly.entity_id
_entity_poly.type
_entity_poly.pdbx_seq_one_letter_code
_entity_poly.pdbx_strand_id
1 'polypeptide(L)'
;MDPFKHYMSGMGFVVSWDIVEWIHGSDIPKKHVEGPEDKVFGDWMRWGRRGQNRFNAKWSMYNYPDPPSVCSHELVSNTIAVHLLKNQEKWIHTLNFFNFTRHLKPSKMYHIS
;
A
#
# COMPACT_ATOMS: atom_id res chain seq x y z
N MET A 1 5.33 2.80 -14.69
CA MET A 1 4.18 1.89 -14.70
C MET A 1 2.91 2.71 -14.72
N ASP A 2 1.92 2.34 -15.53
CA ASP A 2 0.67 3.09 -15.69
C ASP A 2 -0.25 2.98 -14.45
N PRO A 3 -0.61 4.08 -13.75
CA PRO A 3 -1.58 4.09 -12.65
C PRO A 3 -3.01 3.70 -13.08
N PHE A 4 -3.32 3.77 -14.37
CA PHE A 4 -4.64 3.46 -14.93
C PHE A 4 -4.74 2.03 -15.49
N LYS A 5 -3.70 1.21 -15.28
CA LYS A 5 -3.79 -0.23 -15.52
C LYS A 5 -4.93 -0.80 -14.65
N HIS A 6 -5.59 -1.85 -15.17
CA HIS A 6 -6.90 -2.34 -14.71
C HIS A 6 -7.13 -2.43 -13.19
N TYR A 7 -6.09 -2.66 -12.39
CA TYR A 7 -6.18 -2.81 -10.95
C TYR A 7 -4.94 -2.29 -10.23
N MET A 8 -5.08 -1.93 -8.96
CA MET A 8 -3.95 -1.62 -8.07
C MET A 8 -3.38 -2.92 -7.52
N SER A 9 -2.06 -3.03 -7.36
CA SER A 9 -1.47 -4.27 -6.85
C SER A 9 -1.78 -4.47 -5.37
N GLY A 10 -2.09 -5.70 -4.95
CA GLY A 10 -2.27 -6.10 -3.54
C GLY A 10 -1.07 -5.91 -2.59
N MET A 11 -0.02 -5.17 -2.98
CA MET A 11 1.01 -4.69 -2.03
C MET A 11 0.45 -3.59 -1.11
N GLY A 12 -0.69 -3.01 -1.47
CA GLY A 12 -1.42 -2.03 -0.69
C GLY A 12 -1.77 -0.81 -1.53
N PHE A 13 -2.85 -0.15 -1.14
CA PHE A 13 -3.28 1.11 -1.71
C PHE A 13 -4.09 1.90 -0.67
N VAL A 14 -4.20 3.20 -0.89
CA VAL A 14 -5.01 4.10 -0.08
C VAL A 14 -6.01 4.80 -0.98
N VAL A 15 -7.18 5.10 -0.42
CA VAL A 15 -8.26 5.78 -1.12
C VAL A 15 -8.70 6.99 -0.32
N SER A 16 -9.16 8.01 -1.02
CA SER A 16 -9.77 9.20 -0.41
C SER A 16 -11.16 8.87 0.16
N TRP A 17 -11.63 9.70 1.09
CA TRP A 17 -12.89 9.47 1.79
C TRP A 17 -14.10 9.45 0.85
N ASP A 18 -14.12 10.25 -0.21
CA ASP A 18 -15.19 10.27 -1.21
C ASP A 18 -15.35 8.90 -1.91
N ILE A 19 -14.26 8.15 -2.09
CA ILE A 19 -14.30 6.79 -2.62
C ILE A 19 -14.93 5.84 -1.59
N VAL A 20 -14.61 6.00 -0.30
CA VAL A 20 -15.21 5.21 0.79
C VAL A 20 -16.72 5.43 0.86
N GLU A 21 -17.15 6.69 0.83
CA GLU A 21 -18.57 7.06 0.83
C GLU A 21 -19.29 6.52 -0.41
N TRP A 22 -18.66 6.62 -1.58
CA TRP A 22 -19.21 6.04 -2.81
C TRP A 22 -19.33 4.52 -2.71
N ILE A 23 -18.34 3.82 -2.15
CA ILE A 23 -18.41 2.36 -1.99
C ILE A 23 -19.57 1.95 -1.10
N HIS A 24 -19.78 2.66 0.00
CA HIS A 24 -20.88 2.41 0.94
C HIS A 24 -22.26 2.60 0.28
N GLY A 25 -22.42 3.68 -0.49
CA GLY A 25 -23.70 4.03 -1.11
C GLY A 25 -24.02 3.29 -2.41
N SER A 26 -23.00 2.90 -3.18
CA SER A 26 -23.13 2.41 -4.56
C SER A 26 -23.62 0.97 -4.64
N ASP A 27 -24.44 0.70 -5.65
CA ASP A 27 -24.86 -0.66 -6.02
C ASP A 27 -23.75 -1.49 -6.66
N ILE A 28 -22.73 -0.84 -7.25
CA ILE A 28 -21.66 -1.53 -7.96
C ILE A 28 -20.86 -2.43 -7.00
N PRO A 29 -20.28 -1.92 -5.89
CA PRO A 29 -19.56 -2.77 -4.94
C PRO A 29 -20.45 -3.79 -4.24
N LYS A 30 -21.71 -3.44 -3.95
CA LYS A 30 -22.68 -4.34 -3.30
C LYS A 30 -22.98 -5.59 -4.13
N LYS A 31 -22.94 -5.49 -5.45
CA LYS A 31 -23.32 -6.57 -6.38
C LYS A 31 -22.13 -7.34 -6.95
N HIS A 32 -20.89 -6.91 -6.69
CA HIS A 32 -19.70 -7.52 -7.29
C HIS A 32 -18.57 -7.64 -6.27
N VAL A 33 -18.52 -8.72 -5.50
CA VAL A 33 -17.51 -8.93 -4.43
C VAL A 33 -16.66 -10.19 -4.63
N GLU A 34 -16.88 -10.92 -5.71
CA GLU A 34 -16.22 -12.21 -5.95
C GLU A 34 -14.93 -12.04 -6.75
N GLY A 35 -13.82 -12.54 -6.19
CA GLY A 35 -12.51 -12.58 -6.83
C GLY A 35 -11.40 -11.95 -5.97
N PRO A 36 -10.18 -11.79 -6.53
CA PRO A 36 -9.11 -11.06 -5.87
C PRO A 36 -9.54 -9.63 -5.59
N GLU A 37 -9.47 -9.23 -4.32
CA GLU A 37 -9.92 -7.93 -3.80
C GLU A 37 -9.41 -6.76 -4.65
N ASP A 38 -8.14 -6.78 -4.99
CA ASP A 38 -7.46 -5.71 -5.70
C ASP A 38 -7.97 -5.54 -7.16
N LYS A 39 -8.28 -6.66 -7.83
CA LYS A 39 -8.91 -6.68 -9.16
C LYS A 39 -10.37 -6.25 -9.12
N VAL A 40 -11.13 -6.79 -8.16
CA VAL A 40 -12.55 -6.45 -7.94
C VAL A 40 -12.68 -4.95 -7.68
N PHE A 41 -11.81 -4.39 -6.83
CA PHE A 41 -11.73 -2.95 -6.59
C PHE A 41 -11.41 -2.16 -7.86
N GLY A 42 -10.45 -2.62 -8.67
CA GLY A 42 -10.13 -2.03 -9.96
C GLY A 42 -11.33 -1.96 -10.92
N ASP A 43 -12.12 -3.03 -10.96
CA ASP A 43 -13.34 -3.13 -11.75
C ASP A 43 -14.43 -2.17 -11.22
N TRP A 44 -14.60 -2.04 -9.91
CA TRP A 44 -15.51 -1.04 -9.31
C TRP A 44 -15.17 0.37 -9.76
N MET A 45 -13.90 0.75 -9.67
CA MET A 45 -13.46 2.08 -10.08
C MET A 45 -13.72 2.32 -11.56
N ARG A 46 -13.49 1.31 -12.41
CA ARG A 46 -13.74 1.39 -13.86
C ARG A 46 -15.22 1.57 -14.15
N TRP A 47 -16.09 0.72 -13.60
CA TRP A 47 -17.53 0.77 -13.87
C TRP A 47 -18.21 1.99 -13.23
N GLY A 48 -17.76 2.39 -12.05
CA GLY A 48 -18.22 3.58 -11.35
C GLY A 48 -17.67 4.90 -11.91
N ARG A 49 -16.76 4.83 -12.89
CA ARG A 49 -16.02 5.99 -13.43
C ARG A 49 -15.33 6.82 -12.33
N ARG A 50 -14.81 6.14 -11.31
CA ARG A 50 -14.13 6.69 -10.14
C ARG A 50 -12.61 6.54 -10.23
N GLY A 51 -11.90 7.25 -9.34
CA GLY A 51 -10.44 7.22 -9.29
C GLY A 51 -9.83 7.83 -10.54
N GLN A 52 -10.20 9.06 -10.89
CA GLN A 52 -9.59 9.82 -11.99
C GLN A 52 -8.23 10.42 -11.56
N ASN A 53 -8.04 10.67 -10.26
CA ASN A 53 -6.84 11.23 -9.67
C ASN A 53 -5.94 10.13 -9.07
N ARG A 54 -5.48 9.18 -9.89
CA ARG A 54 -4.62 8.08 -9.41
C ARG A 54 -3.16 8.49 -9.38
N PHE A 55 -2.49 8.14 -8.30
CA PHE A 55 -1.05 8.25 -8.16
C PHE A 55 -0.42 6.88 -8.01
N ASN A 56 0.73 6.65 -8.66
CA ASN A 56 1.45 5.39 -8.58
C ASN A 56 2.73 5.55 -7.74
N ALA A 57 2.71 4.98 -6.54
CA ALA A 57 3.86 4.92 -5.63
C ALA A 57 4.63 3.58 -5.71
N LYS A 58 4.46 2.78 -6.77
CA LYS A 58 4.98 1.40 -6.85
C LYS A 58 6.48 1.29 -6.60
N TRP A 59 7.28 2.30 -6.96
CA TRP A 59 8.73 2.27 -6.71
C TRP A 59 9.10 2.39 -5.23
N SER A 60 8.15 2.81 -4.38
CA SER A 60 8.32 2.93 -2.94
C SER A 60 7.64 1.80 -2.16
N MET A 61 6.97 0.85 -2.85
CA MET A 61 6.30 -0.29 -2.26
C MET A 61 6.66 -1.58 -3.01
N TYR A 62 7.39 -2.48 -2.37
CA TYR A 62 8.04 -3.60 -3.06
C TYR A 62 8.21 -4.82 -2.15
N ASN A 63 8.54 -5.98 -2.75
CA ASN A 63 8.84 -7.20 -2.02
C ASN A 63 10.15 -7.08 -1.25
N TYR A 64 10.23 -7.71 -0.08
CA TYR A 64 11.47 -7.84 0.67
C TYR A 64 12.63 -8.33 -0.23
N PRO A 65 13.89 -7.83 -0.06
CA PRO A 65 15.01 -8.12 -0.96
C PRO A 65 15.31 -9.61 -1.19
N ASP A 66 15.03 -10.43 -0.18
CA ASP A 66 15.26 -11.87 -0.18
C ASP A 66 13.94 -12.67 -0.15
N PRO A 67 13.77 -13.70 -1.00
CA PRO A 67 14.58 -13.99 -2.19
C PRO A 67 14.38 -12.92 -3.28
N PRO A 68 15.37 -12.71 -4.18
CA PRO A 68 15.23 -11.75 -5.27
C PRO A 68 14.04 -12.05 -6.19
N SER A 69 13.33 -11.00 -6.58
CA SER A 69 12.20 -11.03 -7.51
C SER A 69 12.21 -9.77 -8.38
N VAL A 70 11.43 -9.77 -9.46
CA VAL A 70 11.26 -8.59 -10.33
C VAL A 70 10.67 -7.37 -9.62
N CYS A 71 10.10 -7.57 -8.43
CA CYS A 71 9.48 -6.53 -7.60
C CYS A 71 10.22 -6.34 -6.27
N SER A 72 11.46 -6.81 -6.12
CA SER A 72 12.25 -6.59 -4.90
C SER A 72 13.47 -5.70 -5.18
N HIS A 73 13.84 -4.88 -4.21
CA HIS A 73 15.12 -4.19 -4.15
C HIS A 73 15.45 -3.85 -2.69
N GLU A 74 16.64 -3.32 -2.45
CA GLU A 74 17.12 -2.93 -1.10
C GLU A 74 16.20 -1.93 -0.39
N LEU A 75 16.23 -1.93 0.95
CA LEU A 75 15.56 -0.91 1.76
C LEU A 75 16.28 0.44 1.59
N VAL A 76 15.54 1.49 1.21
CA VAL A 76 16.07 2.81 0.82
C VAL A 76 15.26 3.93 1.45
N SER A 77 15.82 5.13 1.60
CA SER A 77 15.18 6.21 2.39
C SER A 77 13.76 6.62 1.96
N ASN A 78 13.35 6.33 0.72
CA ASN A 78 12.01 6.59 0.19
C ASN A 78 11.09 5.35 0.15
N THR A 79 11.45 4.26 0.82
CA THR A 79 10.56 3.11 1.05
C THR A 79 9.36 3.57 1.86
N ILE A 80 8.16 3.20 1.41
CA ILE A 80 6.88 3.47 2.08
C ILE A 80 6.29 2.18 2.65
N ALA A 81 6.43 1.05 1.95
CA ALA A 81 5.96 -0.24 2.43
C ALA A 81 6.82 -1.40 1.90
N VAL A 82 6.88 -2.50 2.64
CA VAL A 82 7.60 -3.72 2.26
C VAL A 82 6.67 -4.92 2.34
N HIS A 83 6.59 -5.71 1.28
CA HIS A 83 5.75 -6.89 1.14
C HIS A 83 6.57 -8.18 1.36
N LEU A 84 5.90 -9.33 1.55
CA LEU A 84 6.52 -10.65 1.80
C LEU A 84 7.36 -10.80 3.08
N LEU A 85 7.01 -10.08 4.16
CA LEU A 85 7.59 -10.29 5.50
C LEU A 85 7.03 -11.56 6.16
N LYS A 86 7.35 -12.74 5.62
CA LYS A 86 6.75 -14.03 6.02
C LYS A 86 7.44 -14.71 7.21
N ASN A 87 8.43 -14.05 7.83
CA ASN A 87 9.11 -14.54 9.02
C ASN A 87 9.51 -13.38 9.95
N GLN A 88 9.84 -13.71 11.20
CA GLN A 88 10.15 -12.73 12.24
C GLN A 88 11.41 -11.92 11.95
N GLU A 89 12.45 -12.52 11.36
CA GLU A 89 13.68 -11.84 11.00
C GLU A 89 13.43 -10.70 10.00
N LYS A 90 12.66 -10.96 8.94
CA LYS A 90 12.27 -9.97 7.93
C LYS A 90 11.45 -8.84 8.57
N TRP A 91 10.54 -9.17 9.49
CA TRP A 91 9.80 -8.17 10.26
C TRP A 91 10.71 -7.28 11.10
N ILE A 92 11.59 -7.87 11.92
CA ILE A 92 12.51 -7.12 12.79
C ILE A 92 13.41 -6.20 11.97
N HIS A 93 14.01 -6.72 10.88
CA HIS A 93 14.86 -5.92 10.02
C HIS A 93 14.11 -4.73 9.41
N THR A 94 12.91 -4.97 8.87
CA THR A 94 12.07 -3.93 8.26
C THR A 94 11.62 -2.88 9.28
N LEU A 95 11.21 -3.29 10.48
CA LEU A 95 10.80 -2.37 11.54
C LEU A 95 11.99 -1.53 12.04
N ASN A 96 13.17 -2.12 12.16
CA ASN A 96 14.40 -1.38 12.49
C ASN A 96 14.75 -0.34 11.42
N PHE A 97 14.56 -0.67 10.16
CA PHE A 97 14.74 0.27 9.05
C PHE A 97 13.76 1.45 9.16
N PHE A 98 12.48 1.19 9.41
CA PHE A 98 11.45 2.23 9.59
C PHE A 98 11.49 2.95 10.93
N ASN A 99 12.42 2.63 11.84
CA ASN A 99 12.50 3.23 13.16
C ASN A 99 13.05 4.67 13.08
N PHE A 100 12.23 5.58 12.53
CA PHE A 100 12.50 7.01 12.43
C PHE A 100 12.64 7.65 13.82
N THR A 101 12.05 7.03 14.84
CA THR A 101 12.16 7.44 16.24
C THR A 101 13.51 7.13 16.87
N ARG A 102 14.32 6.22 16.31
CA ARG A 102 15.63 5.81 16.87
C ARG A 102 16.59 6.98 17.08
N HIS A 103 16.47 8.01 16.26
CA HIS A 103 17.31 9.20 16.30
C HIS A 103 16.59 10.44 16.86
N LEU A 104 15.30 10.32 17.19
CA LEU A 104 14.57 11.41 17.83
C LEU A 104 14.96 11.47 19.31
N LYS A 105 15.52 12.60 19.72
CA LYS A 105 15.72 12.89 21.13
C LYS A 105 14.35 13.22 21.75
N PRO A 106 14.09 12.79 23.01
CA PRO A 106 12.92 13.26 23.75
C PRO A 106 12.86 14.78 23.78
N SER A 107 11.66 15.34 23.71
CA SER A 107 11.44 16.78 23.81
C SER A 107 10.30 17.07 24.78
N LYS A 108 10.09 18.35 25.12
CA LYS A 108 8.90 18.75 25.89
C LYS A 108 7.57 18.41 25.18
N MET A 109 7.60 18.14 23.88
CA MET A 109 6.41 17.88 23.06
C MET A 109 6.11 16.38 22.89
N TYR A 110 7.05 15.49 23.19
CA TYR A 110 6.86 14.03 23.07
C TYR A 110 7.88 13.25 23.90
N HIS A 111 7.43 12.14 24.48
CA HIS A 111 8.25 11.16 25.18
C HIS A 111 8.20 9.84 24.41
N ILE A 112 9.37 9.32 24.04
CA ILE A 112 9.53 8.01 23.39
C ILE A 112 10.21 7.13 24.43
N SER A 113 9.53 6.07 24.86
CA SER A 113 9.97 5.10 25.88
C SER A 113 10.79 3.96 25.28
#